data_AF-A0A8X6V0G5-F1
#
_entry.id   AF-A0A8X6V0G5-F1
#
_cell.length_a   1.000
_cell.length_b   1.000
_cell.length_c   1.000
_cell.angle_alpha   90.00
_cell.angle_beta   90.00
_cell.angle_gamma   90.00
#
_symmetry.space_group_name_H-M   'P 1'
#
loop_
_entity.id
_entity.type
_entity.pdbx_description
1 polymer ?
#
loop_
_entity_poly.entity_id
_entity_poly.type
_entity_poly.pdbx_seq_one_letter_code
_entity_poly.pdbx_strand_id
1 'polypeptide(L)'
;MYVDVEQKNWDEILPFVTFAYNTAKQETTGFTPFYLLHGREAETTLDTMLPFCPNDFDDNNITKIAARAEESRQLARVHTLRAQDKDRRRYDSKHQMVSYAPGDVV
;
A
#
# COMPACT_ATOMS: atom_id res chain seq x y z
N MET A 1 -12.98 -1.53 -15.96
CA MET A 1 -12.87 -0.06 -16.05
C MET A 1 -11.69 0.25 -16.96
N TYR A 2 -11.89 1.05 -18.01
CA TYR A 2 -10.91 1.22 -19.09
C TYR A 2 -10.72 2.72 -19.35
N VAL A 3 -9.46 3.17 -19.34
CA VAL A 3 -9.11 4.52 -19.80
C VAL A 3 -9.30 4.54 -21.30
N ASP A 4 -10.08 5.50 -21.78
CA ASP A 4 -10.38 5.71 -23.20
C ASP A 4 -9.07 5.71 -24.02
N VAL A 5 -9.16 5.29 -25.28
CA VAL A 5 -8.02 5.23 -26.20
C VAL A 5 -7.36 6.61 -26.33
N GLU A 6 -8.14 7.68 -26.23
CA GLU A 6 -7.67 9.06 -26.25
C GLU A 6 -7.19 9.59 -24.88
N GLN A 7 -7.22 8.75 -23.84
CA GLN A 7 -6.87 9.07 -22.45
C GLN A 7 -7.60 10.30 -21.89
N LYS A 8 -8.84 10.54 -22.32
CA LYS A 8 -9.60 11.75 -21.91
C LYS A 8 -10.40 11.60 -20.62
N ASN A 9 -10.55 10.38 -20.10
CA ASN A 9 -11.36 10.05 -18.93
C ASN A 9 -10.54 9.48 -17.76
N TRP A 10 -9.22 9.72 -17.75
CA TRP A 10 -8.33 9.16 -16.72
C TRP A 10 -8.67 9.70 -15.33
N ASP A 11 -9.16 10.93 -15.25
CA ASP A 11 -9.59 11.65 -14.06
C ASP A 11 -10.88 11.04 -13.48
N GLU A 12 -11.82 10.62 -14.33
CA GLU A 12 -13.04 9.91 -13.90
C GLU A 12 -12.73 8.52 -13.32
N ILE A 13 -11.66 7.89 -13.80
CA ILE A 13 -11.24 6.54 -13.39
C ILE A 13 -10.35 6.56 -12.14
N LEU A 14 -9.69 7.70 -11.90
CA LEU A 14 -8.72 7.87 -10.81
C LEU A 14 -9.27 7.48 -9.42
N PRO A 15 -10.51 7.83 -9.01
CA PRO A 15 -11.04 7.43 -7.71
C PRO A 15 -11.12 5.91 -7.53
N PHE A 16 -11.45 5.18 -8.59
CA PHE A 16 -11.58 3.73 -8.55
C PHE A 16 -10.23 3.03 -8.48
N VAL A 17 -9.24 3.53 -9.22
CA VAL A 17 -7.85 3.04 -9.14
C VAL A 17 -7.27 3.33 -7.75
N THR A 18 -7.54 4.51 -7.21
CA THR A 18 -7.10 4.90 -5.87
C THR A 18 -7.72 3.99 -4.81
N PHE A 19 -9.02 3.70 -4.93
CA PHE A 19 -9.68 2.74 -4.04
C PHE A 19 -9.04 1.36 -4.13
N ALA A 20 -8.91 0.80 -5.34
CA ALA A 20 -8.30 -0.51 -5.56
C ALA A 20 -6.86 -0.59 -5.02
N TYR A 21 -6.08 0.47 -5.20
CA TYR A 21 -4.72 0.55 -4.66
C TYR A 21 -4.69 0.60 -3.13
N ASN A 22 -5.63 1.34 -2.51
CA ASN A 22 -5.71 1.48 -1.06
C ASN A 22 -6.23 0.22 -0.36
N THR A 23 -7.03 -0.59 -1.04
CA THR A 23 -7.57 -1.85 -0.51
C THR A 23 -6.79 -3.10 -0.91
N ALA A 24 -5.87 -2.99 -1.89
CA ALA A 24 -4.99 -4.09 -2.26
C ALA A 24 -3.85 -4.24 -1.25
N LYS A 25 -3.53 -5.50 -0.90
CA LYS A 25 -2.38 -5.83 -0.07
C LYS A 25 -1.09 -5.52 -0.84
N GLN A 26 -0.25 -4.64 -0.33
CA GLN A 26 1.05 -4.37 -0.94
C GLN A 26 2.06 -5.46 -0.57
N GLU A 27 2.86 -5.89 -1.54
CA GLU A 27 3.89 -6.91 -1.34
C GLU A 27 4.96 -6.44 -0.34
N THR A 28 5.40 -5.20 -0.47
CA THR A 28 6.46 -4.62 0.36
C THR A 28 6.09 -4.51 1.84
N THR A 29 4.89 -4.02 2.15
CA THR A 29 4.46 -3.84 3.54
C THR A 29 3.80 -5.09 4.09
N GLY A 30 3.15 -5.89 3.22
CA GLY A 30 2.31 -7.01 3.60
C GLY A 30 0.94 -6.60 4.14
N PHE A 31 0.52 -5.35 3.98
CA PHE A 31 -0.76 -4.82 4.47
C PHE A 31 -1.44 -3.95 3.41
N THR A 32 -2.73 -3.70 3.56
CA THR A 32 -3.45 -2.71 2.75
C THR A 32 -3.08 -1.30 3.25
N PRO A 33 -2.86 -0.31 2.36
CA PRO A 33 -2.63 1.07 2.78
C PRO A 33 -3.76 1.63 3.65
N PHE A 34 -5.00 1.28 3.34
CA PHE A 34 -6.17 1.70 4.10
C PHE A 34 -6.12 1.20 5.56
N TYR A 35 -5.78 -0.07 5.78
CA TYR A 35 -5.64 -0.63 7.11
C TYR A 35 -4.52 0.03 7.92
N LEU A 36 -3.37 0.32 7.32
CA LEU A 36 -2.27 0.99 8.02
C LEU A 36 -2.64 2.41 8.49
N LEU A 37 -3.47 3.11 7.71
CA LEU A 37 -3.94 4.46 8.01
C LEU A 37 -5.09 4.48 9.03
N HIS A 38 -6.09 3.62 8.85
CA HIS A 38 -7.34 3.65 9.61
C HIS A 38 -7.46 2.59 10.71
N GLY A 39 -6.58 1.60 10.74
CA GLY A 39 -6.61 0.49 11.70
C GLY A 39 -7.75 -0.52 11.49
N ARG A 40 -8.50 -0.38 10.39
CA ARG A 40 -9.56 -1.29 9.94
C ARG A 40 -9.51 -1.42 8.42
N GLU A 41 -10.03 -2.52 7.90
CA GLU A 41 -10.15 -2.69 6.45
C GLU A 41 -11.27 -1.81 5.87
N ALA A 42 -11.18 -1.53 4.57
CA ALA A 42 -12.20 -0.74 3.87
C ALA A 42 -13.47 -1.57 3.70
N GLU A 43 -14.60 -1.01 4.13
CA GLU A 43 -15.93 -1.60 3.90
C GLU A 43 -16.41 -1.24 2.49
N THR A 44 -16.79 -2.23 1.71
CA THR A 44 -17.38 -2.05 0.39
C THR A 44 -18.91 -2.02 0.46
N THR A 45 -19.55 -1.52 -0.61
CA THR A 45 -21.01 -1.58 -0.74
C THR A 45 -21.56 -3.01 -0.72
N LEU A 46 -20.77 -3.99 -1.15
CA LEU A 46 -21.13 -5.40 -1.05
C LEU A 46 -21.12 -5.87 0.41
N ASP A 47 -20.15 -5.44 1.23
CA ASP A 47 -20.07 -5.81 2.65
C ASP A 47 -21.24 -5.23 3.47
N THR A 48 -21.75 -4.06 3.07
CA THR A 48 -22.93 -3.45 3.70
C THR A 48 -24.26 -4.05 3.22
N MET A 49 -24.36 -4.48 1.95
CA MET A 49 -25.55 -5.16 1.41
C MET A 49 -25.64 -6.63 1.83
N LEU A 50 -24.50 -7.29 2.04
CA LEU A 50 -24.39 -8.68 2.48
C LEU A 50 -23.59 -8.71 3.79
N PRO A 51 -24.17 -8.24 4.91
CA PRO A 51 -23.48 -8.22 6.19
C PRO A 51 -23.16 -9.66 6.61
N PHE A 52 -21.89 -10.02 6.50
CA PHE A 52 -21.35 -11.26 7.05
C PHE A 52 -20.89 -10.96 8.48
N CYS A 53 -21.64 -11.42 9.47
CA CYS A 53 -21.29 -11.31 10.89
C CYS A 53 -20.82 -12.67 11.41
N PRO A 54 -19.55 -13.08 11.22
CA PRO A 54 -19.03 -14.26 11.86
C PRO A 54 -18.78 -13.93 13.34
N ASN A 55 -19.80 -14.16 14.17
CA ASN A 55 -19.79 -14.01 15.63
C ASN A 55 -19.20 -12.70 16.18
N ASP A 56 -20.09 -11.86 16.71
CA ASP A 56 -19.80 -10.78 17.65
C ASP A 56 -19.04 -11.31 18.89
N PHE A 57 -17.73 -11.50 18.76
CA PHE A 57 -16.85 -11.63 19.92
C PHE A 57 -16.23 -10.27 20.17
N ASP A 58 -16.96 -9.43 20.90
CA ASP A 58 -16.48 -8.65 22.06
C ASP A 58 -15.05 -8.04 21.98
N ASP A 59 -14.63 -7.58 20.79
CA ASP A 59 -13.35 -6.91 20.56
C ASP A 59 -13.56 -5.46 20.11
N ASN A 60 -14.72 -4.88 20.47
CA ASN A 60 -15.02 -3.44 20.42
C ASN A 60 -14.17 -2.61 21.40
N ASN A 61 -13.06 -3.17 21.89
CA ASN A 61 -12.10 -2.39 22.65
C ASN A 61 -11.20 -1.62 21.68
N ILE A 62 -11.57 -0.37 21.43
CA ILE A 62 -10.85 0.59 20.59
C ILE A 62 -9.35 0.60 20.90
N THR A 63 -8.96 0.39 22.17
CA THR A 63 -7.53 0.34 22.56
C THR A 63 -6.79 -0.86 21.97
N LYS A 64 -7.43 -2.03 21.86
CA LYS A 64 -6.83 -3.21 21.24
C LYS A 64 -6.71 -3.05 19.73
N ILE A 65 -7.72 -2.46 19.08
CA ILE A 65 -7.68 -2.15 17.65
C ILE A 65 -6.53 -1.19 17.36
N ALA A 66 -6.41 -0.11 18.15
CA ALA A 66 -5.33 0.85 18.02
C ALA A 66 -3.94 0.21 18.24
N ALA A 67 -3.80 -0.67 19.24
CA ALA A 67 -2.56 -1.39 19.51
C ALA A 67 -2.16 -2.31 18.35
N ARG A 68 -3.10 -3.13 17.84
CA ARG A 68 -2.86 -4.01 16.68
C ARG A 68 -2.51 -3.22 15.42
N ALA A 69 -3.17 -2.09 15.19
CA ALA A 69 -2.84 -1.21 14.08
C ALA A 69 -1.42 -0.64 14.20
N GLU A 70 -0.99 -0.30 15.42
CA GLU A 70 0.37 0.18 15.68
C GLU A 70 1.42 -0.92 15.47
N GLU A 71 1.19 -2.12 15.99
CA GLU A 71 2.05 -3.29 15.73
C GLU A 71 2.19 -3.56 14.22
N SER A 72 1.08 -3.47 13.49
CA SER A 72 1.05 -3.64 12.04
C SER A 72 1.88 -2.57 11.32
N ARG A 73 1.80 -1.30 11.76
CA ARG A 73 2.64 -0.21 11.23
C ARG A 73 4.12 -0.44 11.49
N GLN A 74 4.47 -0.91 12.68
CA GLN A 74 5.86 -1.25 13.01
C GLN A 74 6.38 -2.39 12.14
N LEU A 75 5.58 -3.43 11.94
CA LEU A 75 5.94 -4.55 11.07
C LEU A 75 6.10 -4.11 9.62
N ALA A 76 5.16 -3.30 9.11
CA ALA A 76 5.22 -2.72 7.77
C ALA A 76 6.52 -1.92 7.58
N ARG A 77 6.93 -1.13 8.58
CA ARG A 77 8.20 -0.39 8.54
C ARG A 77 9.41 -1.32 8.44
N VAL A 78 9.44 -2.40 9.23
CA VAL A 78 10.52 -3.40 9.16
C VAL A 78 10.56 -4.07 7.78
N HIS A 79 9.41 -4.44 7.21
CA HIS A 79 9.35 -5.02 5.87
C HIS A 79 9.84 -4.06 4.79
N THR A 80 9.41 -2.80 4.83
CA THR A 80 9.87 -1.75 3.92
C THR A 80 11.39 -1.58 3.98
N LEU A 81 11.98 -1.52 5.18
CA LEU A 81 13.42 -1.40 5.33
C LEU A 81 14.18 -2.61 4.75
N ARG A 82 13.65 -3.83 4.94
CA ARG A 82 14.24 -5.05 4.36
C ARG A 82 14.15 -5.06 2.83
N ALA A 83 13.02 -4.64 2.28
CA ALA A 83 12.82 -4.53 0.84
C ALA A 83 13.77 -3.49 0.23
N GLN A 84 13.88 -2.31 0.85
CA GLN A 84 14.81 -1.26 0.45
C GLN A 84 16.26 -1.74 0.48
N ASP A 85 16.69 -2.46 1.53
CA ASP A 85 18.04 -3.00 1.60
C ASP A 85 18.32 -4.07 0.53
N LYS A 86 17.32 -4.90 0.21
CA LYS A 86 17.42 -5.87 -0.90
C LYS A 86 17.54 -5.15 -2.24
N ASP A 87 16.73 -4.13 -2.48
CA ASP A 87 16.75 -3.35 -3.71
C ASP A 87 18.06 -2.58 -3.86
N ARG A 88 18.56 -1.99 -2.77
CA ARG A 88 19.88 -1.35 -2.70
C ARG A 88 20.98 -2.33 -3.10
N ARG A 89 21.04 -3.52 -2.46
CA ARG A 89 22.02 -4.55 -2.81
C ARG A 89 21.93 -4.97 -4.29
N ARG A 90 20.72 -5.09 -4.83
CA ARG A 90 20.51 -5.40 -6.26
C ARG A 90 21.06 -4.29 -7.16
N TYR A 91 20.78 -3.03 -6.84
CA TYR A 91 21.27 -1.88 -7.58
C TYR A 91 22.80 -1.78 -7.49
N ASP A 92 23.35 -1.77 -6.27
CA ASP A 92 24.79 -1.66 -6.00
C ASP A 92 25.59 -2.73 -6.73
N SER A 93 25.08 -3.97 -6.83
CA SER A 93 25.74 -5.07 -7.55
C SER A 93 25.88 -4.85 -9.06
N LYS A 94 25.00 -4.06 -9.66
CA LYS A 94 25.00 -3.74 -11.10
C LYS A 94 25.51 -2.34 -11.39
N HIS A 95 25.66 -1.51 -10.36
CA HIS A 95 26.04 -0.13 -10.51
C HIS A 95 27.54 -0.02 -10.79
N GLN A 96 27.89 0.58 -11.93
CA GLN A 96 29.23 1.09 -12.15
C GLN A 96 29.27 2.55 -11.75
N MET A 97 30.25 2.92 -10.94
CA MET A 97 30.43 4.29 -10.48
C MET A 97 30.90 5.13 -11.67
N VAL A 98 30.02 5.96 -12.23
CA VAL A 98 30.35 6.88 -13.32
C VAL A 98 30.62 8.26 -12.72
N SER A 99 31.82 8.79 -12.96
CA SER A 99 32.18 10.16 -12.61
C SER A 99 32.09 11.02 -13.84
N TYR A 100 31.29 12.08 -13.80
CA TYR A 100 31.14 13.05 -14.89
C TYR A 100 32.00 14.28 -14.59
N ALA A 101 32.70 14.78 -15.61
CA ALA A 101 33.40 16.05 -15.54
C ALA A 101 32.49 17.20 -16.02
N PRO A 102 32.71 18.44 -15.56
CA PRO A 102 31.98 19.60 -16.08
C PRO A 102 32.15 19.70 -17.61
N GLY A 103 31.05 19.55 -18.35
CA GLY A 103 31.04 19.56 -19.83
C GLY A 103 30.66 18.23 -20.47
N ASP A 104 30.56 17.14 -19.70
CA ASP A 104 30.00 15.89 -20.21
C ASP A 104 28.51 16.03 -20.49
N VAL A 105 28.08 15.61 -21.67
CA VAL A 105 26.67 15.48 -22.04
C VAL A 105 26.14 14.14 -21.54
N VAL A 106 25.08 14.20 -20.74
CA VAL A 106 24.35 13.06 -20.18
C VAL A 106 23.24 12.63 -21.12
#